data_AF-A0A1E8FIT1-F1
#
_entry.id   AF-A0A1E8FIT1-F1
#
_cell.length_a   1.000
_cell.length_b   1.000
_cell.length_c   1.000
_cell.angle_alpha   90.00
_cell.angle_beta   90.00
_cell.angle_gamma   90.00
#
_symmetry.space_group_name_H-M   'P 1'
#
loop_
_entity.id
_entity.type
_entity.pdbx_description
1 polymer ?
#
loop_
_entity_poly.entity_id
_entity_poly.type
_entity_poly.pdbx_seq_one_letter_code
_entity_poly.pdbx_strand_id
1 'polypeptide(L)'
;MTTAITYQSDSNIVQFPQRIARNAGANKGWSYLLSNSVAFQKDVDYAIRIQKPDQEKVPAWIRRLITSGQCRSIYVEDLVLTPEERVSIKQLCEQYAVSLVAVSVNDKDAGNILQGPW
;
A
#
# COMPACT_ATOMS: atom_id res chain seq x y z
N MET A 1 21.58 9.78 4.16
CA MET A 1 21.15 10.41 2.90
C MET A 1 20.07 9.50 2.31
N THR A 2 18.80 9.89 2.43
CA THR A 2 17.66 9.07 1.99
C THR A 2 17.20 9.58 0.64
N THR A 3 17.43 8.80 -0.41
CA THR A 3 17.08 9.16 -1.79
C THR A 3 15.60 8.89 -2.01
N ALA A 4 14.79 9.95 -2.14
CA ALA A 4 13.41 9.83 -2.60
C ALA A 4 13.44 9.56 -4.12
N ILE A 5 12.81 8.48 -4.57
CA ILE A 5 12.70 8.16 -5.99
C ILE A 5 11.34 8.66 -6.47
N THR A 6 11.34 9.72 -7.26
CA THR A 6 10.14 10.26 -7.92
C THR A 6 9.94 9.52 -9.24
N TYR A 7 8.80 8.84 -9.42
CA TYR A 7 8.39 8.24 -10.68
C TYR A 7 7.25 9.05 -11.29
N GLN A 8 7.46 9.60 -12.48
CA GLN A 8 6.39 10.17 -13.31
C GLN A 8 5.69 9.03 -14.06
N SER A 9 4.37 8.91 -13.87
CA SER A 9 3.51 8.00 -14.63
C SER A 9 2.24 8.76 -15.01
N ASP A 10 1.89 8.77 -16.29
CA ASP A 10 0.76 9.51 -16.88
C ASP A 10 -0.64 9.01 -16.48
N SER A 11 -0.80 8.42 -15.30
CA SER A 11 -2.07 7.86 -14.84
C SER A 11 -2.13 7.77 -13.32
N ASN A 12 -3.32 8.00 -12.74
CA ASN A 12 -3.68 7.74 -11.33
C ASN A 12 -3.65 6.25 -10.98
N ILE A 13 -2.55 5.58 -11.33
CA ILE A 13 -2.38 4.14 -11.23
C ILE A 13 -1.09 3.89 -10.48
N VAL A 14 -1.20 3.17 -9.37
CA VAL A 14 -0.04 2.74 -8.59
C VAL A 14 0.72 1.72 -9.44
N GLN A 15 1.79 2.15 -10.11
CA GLN A 15 2.75 1.21 -10.68
C GLN A 15 3.59 0.64 -9.53
N PHE A 16 3.54 -0.68 -9.37
CA PHE A 16 4.43 -1.37 -8.44
C PHE A 16 5.90 -1.03 -8.78
N PRO A 17 6.79 -0.85 -7.79
CA PRO A 17 8.21 -0.79 -8.08
C PRO A 17 8.61 -2.12 -8.71
N GLN A 18 8.89 -2.11 -10.02
CA GLN A 18 9.22 -3.29 -10.84
C GLN A 18 10.58 -3.94 -10.47
N ARG A 19 11.06 -3.78 -9.22
CA ARG A 19 12.36 -4.30 -8.78
C ARG A 19 12.31 -5.11 -7.49
N ILE A 20 11.21 -5.83 -7.21
CA ILE A 20 11.27 -7.02 -6.35
C ILE A 20 10.31 -8.09 -6.87
N ALA A 21 10.68 -8.76 -7.98
CA ALA A 21 10.34 -10.15 -8.31
C ALA A 21 10.59 -10.42 -9.80
N ARG A 22 11.85 -10.67 -10.18
CA ARG A 22 12.14 -11.38 -11.44
C ARG A 22 12.66 -12.80 -11.23
N ASN A 23 12.68 -13.30 -10.00
CA ASN A 23 12.95 -14.71 -9.72
C ASN A 23 12.42 -15.11 -8.34
N ALA A 24 11.26 -15.75 -8.30
CA ALA A 24 10.89 -16.81 -7.37
C ALA A 24 9.44 -17.20 -7.69
N GLY A 25 9.20 -18.47 -8.02
CA GLY A 25 7.86 -18.97 -8.33
C GLY A 25 6.84 -18.64 -7.24
N ALA A 26 5.60 -18.41 -7.69
CA ALA A 26 4.38 -18.66 -6.93
C ALA A 26 4.25 -18.07 -5.51
N ASN A 27 4.60 -16.79 -5.28
CA ASN A 27 4.15 -16.12 -4.06
C ASN A 27 2.78 -15.44 -4.29
N LYS A 28 1.71 -16.26 -4.25
CA LYS A 28 0.29 -15.89 -4.45
C LYS A 28 -0.27 -15.16 -3.22
N GLY A 29 0.13 -13.92 -3.00
CA GLY A 29 -0.41 -13.07 -1.93
C GLY A 29 -1.22 -11.89 -2.48
N TRP A 30 -2.32 -11.57 -1.80
CA TRP A 30 -3.19 -10.46 -2.15
C TRP A 30 -2.53 -9.10 -1.88
N SER A 31 -2.76 -8.17 -2.81
CA SER A 31 -2.49 -6.75 -2.65
C SER A 31 -3.79 -6.01 -2.36
N TYR A 32 -3.86 -5.31 -1.23
CA TYR A 32 -5.02 -4.53 -0.83
C TYR A 32 -4.77 -3.04 -1.03
N LEU A 33 -5.73 -2.32 -1.59
CA LEU A 33 -5.70 -0.86 -1.69
C LEU A 33 -6.89 -0.27 -0.94
N LEU A 34 -6.63 0.46 0.14
CA LEU A 34 -7.62 1.22 0.89
C LEU A 34 -7.61 2.65 0.37
N SER A 35 -8.56 2.96 -0.50
CA SER A 35 -8.58 4.24 -1.20
C SER A 35 -9.99 4.65 -1.60
N ASN A 36 -10.23 5.97 -1.61
CA ASN A 36 -11.45 6.57 -2.15
C ASN A 36 -11.26 7.04 -3.59
N SER A 37 -10.06 7.48 -3.97
CA SER A 37 -9.81 8.15 -5.26
C SER A 37 -8.94 7.32 -6.25
N VAL A 38 -8.12 6.40 -5.75
CA VAL A 38 -7.16 5.61 -6.54
C VAL A 38 -7.66 4.18 -6.76
N ALA A 39 -7.24 3.58 -7.88
CA ALA A 39 -7.47 2.18 -8.18
C ALA A 39 -6.20 1.52 -8.75
N PHE A 40 -6.14 0.19 -8.69
CA PHE A 40 -5.12 -0.57 -9.39
C PHE A 40 -5.32 -0.51 -10.91
N GLN A 41 -4.23 -0.72 -11.65
CA GLN A 41 -4.27 -1.01 -13.08
C GLN A 41 -5.10 -2.28 -13.34
N LYS A 42 -5.83 -2.35 -14.46
CA LYS A 42 -6.71 -3.49 -14.77
C LYS A 42 -5.97 -4.84 -14.90
N ASP A 43 -4.67 -4.79 -15.16
CA ASP A 43 -3.84 -5.97 -15.41
C ASP A 43 -3.08 -6.44 -14.15
N VAL A 44 -3.42 -5.90 -12.97
CA VAL A 44 -2.84 -6.35 -11.70
C VAL A 44 -3.61 -7.56 -11.18
N ASP A 45 -3.03 -8.74 -11.32
CA ASP A 45 -3.54 -9.96 -10.70
C ASP A 45 -3.42 -9.92 -9.17
N TYR A 46 -4.33 -10.63 -8.48
CA TYR A 46 -4.36 -10.74 -7.01
C TYR A 46 -4.43 -9.40 -6.28
N ALA A 47 -5.21 -8.47 -6.82
CA ALA A 47 -5.40 -7.15 -6.25
C ALA A 47 -6.87 -6.88 -5.88
N ILE A 48 -7.10 -6.33 -4.69
CA ILE A 48 -8.42 -5.97 -4.18
C ILE A 48 -8.40 -4.51 -3.78
N ARG A 49 -9.28 -3.71 -4.39
CA ARG A 49 -9.58 -2.36 -3.94
C ARG A 49 -10.70 -2.41 -2.91
N ILE A 50 -10.48 -1.73 -1.80
CA ILE A 50 -11.43 -1.55 -0.71
C ILE A 50 -11.66 -0.05 -0.55
N GLN A 51 -12.93 0.35 -0.41
CA GLN A 51 -13.25 1.73 -0.06
C GLN A 51 -12.61 2.08 1.29
N LYS A 52 -11.91 3.21 1.36
CA LYS A 52 -11.20 3.61 2.58
C LYS A 52 -12.21 3.78 3.72
N PRO A 53 -12.05 3.08 4.85
CA PRO A 53 -12.90 3.28 6.03
C PRO A 53 -12.58 4.61 6.71
N ASP A 54 -13.41 5.02 7.67
CA ASP A 54 -13.14 6.20 8.51
C ASP A 54 -11.72 6.15 9.11
N GLN A 55 -11.07 7.31 9.23
CA GLN A 55 -9.64 7.39 9.59
C GLN A 55 -9.31 6.66 10.90
N GLU A 56 -10.21 6.71 11.89
CA GLU A 56 -10.06 6.04 13.20
C GLU A 56 -10.06 4.51 13.09
N LYS A 57 -10.67 3.97 12.03
CA LYS A 57 -10.81 2.52 11.79
C LYS A 57 -9.68 1.98 10.91
N VAL A 58 -8.98 2.84 10.17
CA VAL A 58 -7.87 2.45 9.28
C VAL A 58 -6.83 1.58 9.99
N PRO A 59 -6.32 1.91 11.20
CA PRO A 59 -5.35 1.07 11.91
C PRO A 59 -5.89 -0.34 12.19
N ALA A 60 -7.14 -0.45 12.64
CA ALA A 60 -7.78 -1.73 12.94
C ALA A 60 -7.97 -2.58 11.67
N TRP A 61 -8.30 -1.95 10.55
CA TRP A 61 -8.40 -2.61 9.24
C TRP A 61 -7.05 -3.13 8.76
N ILE A 62 -5.98 -2.35 8.87
CA ILE A 62 -4.62 -2.78 8.50
C ILE A 62 -4.23 -4.03 9.29
N ARG A 63 -4.42 -4.01 10.62
CA ARG A 63 -4.13 -5.16 11.49
C ARG A 63 -4.92 -6.40 11.06
N ARG A 64 -6.21 -6.22 10.73
CA ARG A 64 -7.07 -7.31 10.27
C ARG A 64 -6.63 -7.89 8.93
N LEU A 65 -6.22 -7.05 7.98
CA LEU A 65 -5.72 -7.50 6.67
C LEU A 65 -4.41 -8.28 6.81
N ILE A 66 -3.48 -7.78 7.62
CA ILE A 66 -2.21 -8.47 7.90
C ILE A 66 -2.48 -9.85 8.51
N THR A 67 -3.36 -9.93 9.50
CA THR A 67 -3.67 -11.18 10.22
C THR A 67 -4.59 -12.14 9.48
N SER A 68 -5.29 -11.69 8.43
CA SER A 68 -6.19 -12.53 7.63
C SER A 68 -5.48 -13.62 6.81
N GLY A 69 -4.16 -13.53 6.68
CA GLY A 69 -3.34 -14.49 5.92
C GLY A 69 -3.33 -14.21 4.41
N GLN A 70 -2.29 -14.71 3.72
CA GLN A 70 -2.02 -14.46 2.29
C GLN A 70 -2.00 -12.98 1.89
N CYS A 71 -1.82 -12.05 2.84
CA CYS A 71 -1.59 -10.65 2.54
C CYS A 71 -0.12 -10.46 2.16
N ARG A 72 0.14 -9.81 1.02
CA ARG A 72 1.50 -9.45 0.59
C ARG A 72 1.76 -7.97 0.78
N SER A 73 0.82 -7.14 0.35
CA SER A 73 0.99 -5.68 0.35
C SER A 73 -0.32 -4.98 0.64
N ILE A 74 -0.24 -3.91 1.41
CA ILE A 74 -1.35 -3.01 1.73
C ILE A 74 -0.93 -1.60 1.32
N TYR A 75 -1.73 -0.98 0.48
CA TYR A 75 -1.61 0.40 0.05
C TYR A 75 -2.72 1.20 0.72
N VAL A 76 -2.39 2.30 1.38
CA VAL A 76 -3.38 3.12 2.07
C VAL A 76 -3.23 4.57 1.65
N GLU A 77 -4.30 5.11 1.07
CA GLU A 77 -4.39 6.53 0.73
C GLU A 77 -4.40 7.38 2.00
N ASP A 78 -3.57 8.43 2.06
CA ASP A 78 -3.43 9.39 3.15
C ASP A 78 -3.43 8.74 4.54
N LEU A 79 -2.46 7.85 4.72
CA LEU A 79 -2.27 7.10 5.95
C LEU A 79 -1.80 8.00 7.10
N VAL A 80 -2.71 8.30 8.02
CA VAL A 80 -2.42 8.94 9.30
C VAL A 80 -2.48 7.90 10.41
N LEU A 81 -1.37 7.73 11.12
CA LEU A 81 -1.23 6.82 12.26
C LEU A 81 -0.56 7.57 13.41
N THR A 82 -0.99 7.29 14.64
CA THR A 82 -0.30 7.76 15.85
C THR A 82 1.08 7.09 15.98
N PRO A 83 2.01 7.65 16.79
CA PRO A 83 3.31 7.02 17.02
C PRO A 83 3.22 5.58 17.55
N GLU A 84 2.28 5.33 18.45
CA GLU A 84 2.04 3.99 19.03
C GLU A 84 1.48 3.00 17.98
N GLU A 85 0.56 3.47 17.14
CA GLU A 85 0.03 2.69 16.02
C GLU A 85 1.11 2.34 15.01
N ARG A 86 2.00 3.29 14.69
CA ARG A 86 3.13 3.06 13.78
C ARG A 86 4.05 1.96 14.30
N VAL A 87 4.41 1.99 15.58
CA VAL A 87 5.28 0.96 16.17
C VAL A 87 4.59 -0.40 16.12
N SER A 88 3.35 -0.49 16.59
CA SER A 88 2.61 -1.76 16.63
C SER A 88 2.33 -2.34 15.24
N ILE A 89 1.94 -1.52 14.27
CA ILE A 89 1.68 -1.95 12.90
C ILE A 89 2.97 -2.37 12.20
N LYS A 90 4.07 -1.63 12.41
CA LYS A 90 5.37 -2.00 11.83
C LYS A 90 5.84 -3.38 12.32
N GLN A 91 5.74 -3.64 13.62
CA GLN A 91 6.07 -4.96 14.18
C GLN A 91 5.20 -6.06 13.55
N LEU A 92 3.92 -5.79 13.33
CA LEU A 92 3.01 -6.73 12.67
C LEU A 92 3.41 -6.98 11.21
N CYS A 93 3.76 -5.93 10.46
CA CYS A 93 4.24 -6.04 9.08
C CYS A 93 5.50 -6.90 9.00
N GLU A 94 6.46 -6.71 9.91
CA GLU A 94 7.69 -7.51 9.99
C GLU A 94 7.38 -8.98 10.33
N GLN A 95 6.50 -9.22 11.32
CA GLN A 95 6.14 -10.57 11.75
C GLN A 95 5.46 -11.40 10.64
N TYR A 96 4.60 -10.77 9.83
CA TYR A 96 3.83 -11.44 8.79
C TYR A 96 4.42 -11.26 7.38
N ALA A 97 5.60 -10.63 7.26
CA ALA A 97 6.24 -10.29 5.99
C ALA A 97 5.32 -9.53 5.01
N VAL A 98 4.52 -8.59 5.54
CA VAL A 98 3.61 -7.73 4.78
C VAL A 98 4.24 -6.38 4.52
N SER A 99 4.12 -5.86 3.30
CA SER A 99 4.52 -4.49 2.97
C SER A 99 3.35 -3.52 3.15
N LEU A 100 3.50 -2.50 4.00
CA LEU A 100 2.55 -1.41 4.14
C LEU A 100 3.10 -0.15 3.47
N VAL A 101 2.30 0.46 2.61
CA VAL A 101 2.72 1.60 1.79
C VAL A 101 1.68 2.71 1.93
N ALA A 102 2.13 3.89 2.36
CA ALA A 102 1.32 5.10 2.29
C ALA A 102 1.31 5.62 0.85
N VAL A 103 0.12 5.92 0.36
CA VAL A 103 -0.14 6.54 -0.94
C VAL A 103 -0.74 7.90 -0.67
N SER A 104 -0.30 8.94 -1.37
CA SER A 104 -0.98 10.24 -1.37
C SER A 104 -1.27 10.67 -2.79
N VAL A 105 -2.41 11.34 -2.98
CA VAL A 105 -2.85 11.88 -4.27
C VAL A 105 -2.69 13.39 -4.22
N ASN A 106 -1.91 13.95 -5.14
CA ASN A 106 -1.76 15.39 -5.24
C ASN A 106 -2.79 15.95 -6.22
N ASP A 107 -3.79 16.69 -5.73
CA ASP A 107 -4.90 17.25 -6.53
C ASP A 107 -4.47 18.30 -7.58
N LYS A 108 -3.21 18.74 -7.58
CA LYS A 108 -2.73 19.77 -8.51
C LYS A 108 -2.31 19.24 -9.88
N ASP A 109 -2.08 17.94 -10.00
CA ASP A 109 -1.76 17.28 -11.27
C ASP A 109 -2.40 15.89 -11.25
N ALA A 110 -3.24 15.59 -12.24
CA ALA A 110 -3.73 14.24 -12.44
C ALA A 110 -2.52 13.29 -12.60
N GLY A 111 -2.22 12.48 -11.56
CA GLY A 111 -1.20 11.44 -11.63
C GLY A 111 0.07 11.65 -10.79
N ASN A 112 -0.05 11.91 -9.49
CA ASN A 112 1.10 11.88 -8.59
C ASN A 112 0.83 11.01 -7.36
N ILE A 113 1.08 9.71 -7.50
CA ILE A 113 1.14 8.76 -6.40
C ILE A 113 2.53 8.83 -5.79
N LEU A 114 2.64 9.41 -4.59
CA LEU A 114 3.86 9.34 -3.80
C LEU A 114 3.89 7.99 -3.08
N GLN A 115 4.91 7.17 -3.36
CA GLN A 115 5.11 5.86 -2.75
C GLN A 115 6.28 5.92 -1.75
N GLY A 116 5.98 5.86 -0.45
CA GLY A 116 7.00 5.80 0.60
C GLY A 116 7.01 4.43 1.29
N PRO A 117 8.15 3.75 1.43
CA PRO A 117 8.25 2.61 2.33
C PRO A 117 8.14 3.11 3.78
N TRP A 118 7.29 2.47 4.58
CA TRP A 118 7.19 2.65 6.02
C TRP A 118 7.69 1.40 6.74
#